data_AF-A0A706BRF8-F1
#
_entry.id   AF-A0A706BRF8-F1
#
_cell.length_a   1.000
_cell.length_b   1.000
_cell.length_c   1.000
_cell.angle_alpha   90.00
_cell.angle_beta   90.00
_cell.angle_gamma   90.00
#
_symmetry.space_group_name_H-M   'P 1'
#
loop_
_entity.id
_entity.type
_entity.pdbx_description
1 polymer ?
#
loop_
_entity_poly.entity_id
_entity_poly.type
_entity_poly.pdbx_seq_one_letter_code
_entity_poly.pdbx_strand_id
1 'polypeptide(L)'
;MKKVIFSLALGTFGLGMAEFGIMGVLTELARDVGITIPAAGHMISFYAFGVVLGAPVMALFSSRFSLKHILLFLVMLCVMGNAIFTFSSSYLMLAVGRLVSGFPHGAFFGVGAIVLSKIIRPGKVTAAVAGMVSGMTVANLVGIPFGTYLSQEFSWRYTFLLIAVFNIAVLTAIFFWVPDIRDKAQGSLREQFHFLRSPSPWLIFAATMFGNAGVFAWFSYIKPFMMYISGFSETSMTFIMMLVGLGMVLGNLLSGKLSGRYTPLRIA
;
A
#
# COMPACT_ATOMS: atom_id res chain seq x y z
N MET A 1 12.90 20.20 1.62
CA MET A 1 11.83 19.90 0.63
C MET A 1 12.07 18.58 -0.12
N LYS A 2 13.11 18.45 -0.95
CA LYS A 2 13.38 17.18 -1.67
C LYS A 2 13.56 15.95 -0.75
N LYS A 3 14.25 16.14 0.40
CA LYS A 3 14.45 15.09 1.42
C LYS A 3 13.13 14.57 2.02
N VAL A 4 12.14 15.43 2.22
CA VAL A 4 10.81 15.05 2.75
C VAL A 4 10.05 14.21 1.75
N ILE A 5 9.99 14.65 0.49
CA ILE A 5 9.35 13.89 -0.59
C ILE A 5 10.02 12.53 -0.74
N PHE A 6 11.36 12.50 -0.69
CA PHE A 6 12.12 11.26 -0.77
C PHE A 6 11.83 10.33 0.42
N SER A 7 11.81 10.81 1.68
CA SER A 7 11.42 9.97 2.83
C SER A 7 10.01 9.40 2.71
N LEU A 8 9.06 10.20 2.21
CA LEU A 8 7.68 9.74 2.03
C LEU A 8 7.58 8.75 0.87
N ALA A 9 8.35 8.93 -0.20
CA ALA A 9 8.46 7.99 -1.32
C ALA A 9 9.09 6.65 -0.88
N LEU A 10 10.07 6.66 0.02
CA LEU A 10 10.56 5.42 0.62
C LEU A 10 9.45 4.73 1.41
N GLY A 11 8.65 5.48 2.17
CA GLY A 11 7.50 4.92 2.89
C GLY A 11 6.45 4.27 1.98
N THR A 12 6.07 4.93 0.88
CA THR A 12 5.12 4.35 -0.08
C THR A 12 5.70 3.16 -0.84
N PHE A 13 7.02 3.13 -1.07
CA PHE A 13 7.70 1.94 -1.60
C PHE A 13 7.55 0.76 -0.63
N GLY A 14 7.86 0.96 0.65
CA GLY A 14 7.72 -0.09 1.68
C GLY A 14 6.29 -0.59 1.84
N LEU A 15 5.30 0.32 1.76
CA LEU A 15 3.88 -0.03 1.79
C LEU A 15 3.45 -0.80 0.55
N GLY A 16 3.86 -0.37 -0.65
CA GLY A 16 3.55 -1.08 -1.90
C GLY A 16 4.14 -2.49 -1.92
N MET A 17 5.37 -2.64 -1.42
CA MET A 17 6.00 -3.95 -1.22
C MET A 17 5.21 -4.84 -0.27
N ALA A 18 4.77 -4.31 0.87
CA ALA A 18 3.99 -5.08 1.84
C ALA A 18 2.60 -5.47 1.31
N GLU A 19 1.93 -4.56 0.60
CA GLU A 19 0.58 -4.80 0.08
C GLU A 19 0.59 -5.84 -1.03
N PHE A 20 1.38 -5.61 -2.08
CA PHE A 20 1.32 -6.38 -3.32
C PHE A 20 2.35 -7.50 -3.39
N GLY A 21 3.43 -7.43 -2.61
CA GLY A 21 4.47 -8.46 -2.60
C GLY A 21 3.92 -9.85 -2.23
N ILE A 22 2.90 -9.91 -1.39
CA ILE A 22 2.20 -11.15 -1.01
C ILE A 22 1.64 -11.90 -2.23
N MET A 23 1.18 -11.18 -3.26
CA MET A 23 0.57 -11.77 -4.45
C MET A 23 1.61 -12.53 -5.29
N GLY A 24 2.87 -12.10 -5.24
CA GLY A 24 3.99 -12.77 -5.90
C GLY A 24 4.55 -13.96 -5.15
N VAL A 25 4.28 -14.07 -3.85
CA VAL A 25 4.84 -15.14 -2.99
C VAL A 25 3.75 -16.04 -2.40
N LEU A 26 2.50 -15.87 -2.86
CA LEU A 26 1.32 -16.51 -2.27
C LEU A 26 1.43 -18.04 -2.26
N THR A 27 1.92 -18.62 -3.36
CA THR A 27 2.07 -20.08 -3.51
C THR A 27 3.16 -20.64 -2.59
N GLU A 28 4.27 -19.93 -2.43
CA GLU A 28 5.36 -20.30 -1.54
C GLU A 28 4.93 -20.22 -0.09
N LEU A 29 4.21 -19.16 0.28
CA LEU A 29 3.64 -19.04 1.62
C LEU A 29 2.69 -20.21 1.92
N ALA A 30 1.77 -20.51 1.00
CA ALA A 30 0.83 -21.60 1.17
C ALA A 30 1.54 -22.95 1.37
N ARG A 31 2.57 -23.21 0.55
CA ARG A 31 3.37 -24.44 0.59
C ARG A 31 4.19 -24.56 1.87
N ASP A 32 4.88 -23.49 2.26
CA ASP A 32 5.78 -23.46 3.41
C ASP A 32 5.03 -23.56 4.75
N VAL A 33 3.89 -22.89 4.87
CA VAL A 33 3.05 -22.93 6.09
C VAL A 33 2.17 -24.20 6.12
N GLY A 34 1.98 -24.87 4.98
CA GLY A 34 1.13 -26.05 4.87
C GLY A 34 -0.37 -25.73 4.86
N ILE A 35 -0.76 -24.58 4.29
CA ILE A 35 -2.16 -24.15 4.17
C ILE A 35 -2.60 -24.12 2.71
N THR A 36 -3.91 -24.09 2.47
CA THR A 36 -4.45 -24.00 1.11
C THR A 36 -4.22 -22.60 0.51
N ILE A 37 -4.16 -22.50 -0.82
CA ILE A 37 -4.02 -21.22 -1.52
C ILE A 37 -5.14 -20.23 -1.16
N PRO A 38 -6.43 -20.62 -1.07
CA PRO A 38 -7.47 -19.72 -0.57
C PRO A 38 -7.21 -19.21 0.86
N ALA A 39 -6.72 -20.07 1.75
CA ALA A 39 -6.38 -19.66 3.11
C ALA A 39 -5.20 -18.67 3.14
N ALA A 40 -4.20 -18.85 2.29
CA ALA A 40 -3.14 -17.85 2.08
C ALA A 40 -3.71 -16.54 1.51
N GLY A 41 -4.69 -16.62 0.61
CA GLY A 41 -5.40 -15.46 0.06
C GLY A 41 -6.07 -14.59 1.13
N HIS A 42 -6.53 -15.16 2.24
CA HIS A 42 -7.06 -14.39 3.36
C HIS A 42 -6.04 -13.40 3.95
N MET A 43 -4.74 -13.63 3.79
CA MET A 43 -3.69 -12.67 4.20
C MET A 43 -3.80 -11.34 3.47
N ILE A 44 -4.30 -11.35 2.23
CA ILE A 44 -4.59 -10.14 1.47
C ILE A 44 -5.82 -9.45 2.07
N SER A 45 -6.87 -10.21 2.38
CA SER A 45 -8.09 -9.69 3.01
C SER A 45 -7.83 -9.10 4.41
N PHE A 46 -7.02 -9.74 5.25
CA PHE A 46 -6.66 -9.21 6.58
C PHE A 46 -5.87 -7.91 6.47
N TYR A 47 -5.00 -7.79 5.47
CA TYR A 47 -4.30 -6.54 5.17
C TYR A 47 -5.28 -5.45 4.77
N ALA A 48 -6.16 -5.73 3.81
CA ALA A 48 -7.20 -4.81 3.34
C ALA A 48 -8.12 -4.36 4.49
N PHE A 49 -8.49 -5.27 5.39
CA PHE A 49 -9.25 -4.94 6.59
C PHE A 49 -8.48 -3.97 7.50
N GLY A 50 -7.17 -4.18 7.68
CA GLY A 50 -6.27 -3.23 8.32
C GLY A 50 -6.33 -1.84 7.67
N VAL A 51 -6.22 -1.77 6.33
CA VAL A 51 -6.29 -0.50 5.58
C VAL A 51 -7.60 0.26 5.86
N VAL A 52 -8.73 -0.44 5.83
CA VAL A 52 -10.07 0.12 6.08
C VAL A 52 -10.19 0.70 7.48
N LEU A 53 -9.62 0.03 8.49
CA LEU A 53 -9.62 0.52 9.88
C LEU A 53 -8.64 1.67 10.10
N GLY A 54 -7.49 1.62 9.44
CA GLY A 54 -6.39 2.56 9.65
C GLY A 54 -6.74 4.00 9.35
N ALA A 55 -7.39 4.25 8.21
CA ALA A 55 -7.70 5.61 7.77
C ALA A 55 -8.70 6.34 8.68
N PRO A 56 -9.87 5.77 9.05
CA PRO A 56 -10.80 6.39 10.00
C PRO A 56 -10.17 6.58 11.38
N VAL A 57 -9.49 5.57 11.92
CA VAL A 57 -8.85 5.67 13.24
C VAL A 57 -7.85 6.81 13.25
N MET A 58 -7.00 6.91 12.24
CA MET A 58 -6.04 8.03 12.16
C MET A 58 -6.72 9.38 11.93
N ALA A 59 -7.83 9.45 11.19
CA ALA A 59 -8.61 10.67 11.09
C ALA A 59 -9.09 11.17 12.47
N LEU A 60 -9.50 10.26 13.37
CA LEU A 60 -9.92 10.61 14.74
C LEU A 60 -8.78 11.14 15.63
N PHE A 61 -7.59 10.54 15.52
CA PHE A 61 -6.46 10.85 16.39
C PHE A 61 -5.51 11.91 15.79
N SER A 62 -5.65 12.24 14.51
CA SER A 62 -4.71 13.11 13.80
C SER A 62 -4.58 14.52 14.37
N SER A 63 -5.66 15.06 14.97
CA SER A 63 -5.68 16.40 15.56
C SER A 63 -4.97 16.48 16.92
N ARG A 64 -4.74 15.34 17.59
CA ARG A 64 -4.13 15.30 18.94
C ARG A 64 -2.61 15.21 18.91
N PHE A 65 -2.05 14.73 17.80
CA PHE A 65 -0.62 14.49 17.66
C PHE A 65 -0.06 15.30 16.49
N SER A 66 1.25 15.56 16.49
CA SER A 66 1.88 16.13 15.29
C SER A 66 1.84 15.12 14.14
N LEU A 67 1.83 15.62 12.91
CA LEU A 67 1.90 14.78 11.71
C LEU A 67 3.17 13.92 11.66
N LYS A 68 4.30 14.42 12.20
CA LYS A 68 5.55 13.65 12.29
C LYS A 68 5.41 12.42 13.18
N HIS A 69 4.90 12.58 14.40
CA HIS A 69 4.68 11.48 15.33
C HIS A 69 3.70 10.45 14.78
N ILE A 70 2.67 10.89 14.05
CA ILE A 70 1.73 9.98 13.38
C ILE A 70 2.48 9.16 12.31
N LEU A 71 3.24 9.80 11.42
CA LEU A 71 4.03 9.08 10.41
C LEU A 71 5.00 8.08 11.02
N LEU A 72 5.70 8.44 12.11
CA LEU A 72 6.60 7.54 12.83
C LEU A 72 5.86 6.34 13.42
N PHE A 73 4.71 6.57 14.07
CA PHE A 73 3.87 5.51 14.60
C PHE A 73 3.39 4.54 13.49
N LEU A 74 2.94 5.11 12.37
CA LEU A 74 2.47 4.33 11.22
C LEU A 74 3.59 3.47 10.62
N VAL A 75 4.79 4.01 10.45
CA VAL A 75 5.92 3.23 9.94
C VAL A 75 6.37 2.18 10.97
N MET A 76 6.32 2.49 12.26
CA MET A 76 6.61 1.52 13.31
C MET A 76 5.64 0.34 13.31
N LEU A 77 4.34 0.59 13.13
CA LEU A 77 3.35 -0.47 12.92
C LEU A 77 3.68 -1.32 11.68
N CYS A 78 4.15 -0.69 10.60
CA CYS A 78 4.58 -1.43 9.40
C CYS A 78 5.78 -2.34 9.70
N VAL A 79 6.79 -1.85 10.43
CA VAL A 79 7.93 -2.69 10.88
C VAL A 79 7.44 -3.86 11.72
N MET A 80 6.63 -3.61 12.75
CA MET A 80 6.13 -4.64 13.66
C MET A 80 5.24 -5.66 12.92
N GLY A 81 4.31 -5.21 12.09
CA GLY A 81 3.42 -6.08 11.34
C GLY A 81 4.17 -7.00 10.38
N ASN A 82 5.14 -6.47 9.64
CA ASN A 82 5.97 -7.27 8.74
C ASN A 82 6.93 -8.21 9.52
N ALA A 83 7.44 -7.79 10.67
CA ALA A 83 8.25 -8.65 11.53
C ALA A 83 7.43 -9.81 12.11
N ILE A 84 6.24 -9.54 12.65
CA ILE A 84 5.29 -10.57 13.13
C ILE A 84 4.95 -11.55 12.01
N PHE A 85 4.67 -11.03 10.81
CA PHE A 85 4.35 -11.84 9.63
C PHE A 85 5.53 -12.73 9.21
N THR A 86 6.74 -12.20 9.25
CA THR A 86 7.96 -12.95 8.90
C THR A 86 8.23 -14.08 9.90
N PHE A 87 8.17 -13.78 11.20
CA PHE A 87 8.47 -14.74 12.27
C PHE A 87 7.24 -15.53 12.74
N SER A 88 6.16 -15.54 11.95
CA SER A 88 4.93 -16.21 12.33
C SER A 88 5.12 -17.73 12.38
N SER A 89 4.65 -18.34 13.47
CA SER A 89 4.58 -19.80 13.64
C SER A 89 3.15 -20.36 13.57
N SER A 90 2.15 -19.48 13.38
CA SER A 90 0.75 -19.87 13.32
C SER A 90 -0.05 -19.00 12.34
N TYR A 91 -1.17 -19.53 11.85
CA TYR A 91 -2.10 -18.81 10.98
C TYR A 91 -2.62 -17.51 11.61
N LEU A 92 -2.90 -17.51 12.91
CA LEU A 92 -3.34 -16.32 13.63
C LEU A 92 -2.24 -15.24 13.62
N MET A 93 -0.98 -15.61 13.83
CA MET A 93 0.13 -14.66 13.77
C MET A 93 0.29 -14.06 12.37
N LEU A 94 0.14 -14.87 11.31
CA LEU A 94 0.11 -14.37 9.93
C LEU A 94 -1.00 -13.33 9.76
N ALA A 95 -2.23 -13.66 10.16
CA ALA A 95 -3.38 -12.77 10.05
C ALA A 95 -3.19 -11.46 10.81
N VAL A 96 -2.71 -11.52 12.06
CA VAL A 96 -2.42 -10.33 12.88
C VAL A 96 -1.30 -9.49 12.27
N GLY A 97 -0.21 -10.11 11.80
CA GLY A 97 0.88 -9.41 11.12
C GLY A 97 0.39 -8.64 9.88
N ARG A 98 -0.51 -9.24 9.10
CA ARG A 98 -1.15 -8.58 7.94
C ARG A 98 -2.06 -7.44 8.35
N LEU A 99 -2.91 -7.64 9.34
CA LEU A 99 -3.80 -6.58 9.85
C LEU A 99 -3.00 -5.38 10.36
N VAL A 100 -1.94 -5.64 11.14
CA VAL A 100 -1.07 -4.60 11.71
C VAL A 100 -0.25 -3.89 10.62
N SER A 101 0.27 -4.62 9.63
CA SER A 101 1.02 -4.02 8.51
C SER A 101 0.14 -3.28 7.49
N GLY A 102 -1.14 -3.63 7.40
CA GLY A 102 -2.14 -2.94 6.57
C GLY A 102 -2.68 -1.67 7.19
N PHE A 103 -2.78 -1.62 8.52
CA PHE A 103 -3.30 -0.46 9.25
C PHE A 103 -2.65 0.89 8.83
N PRO A 104 -1.32 0.98 8.64
CA PRO A 104 -0.67 2.22 8.23
C PRO A 104 -1.03 2.72 6.84
N HIS A 105 -1.46 1.83 5.94
CA HIS A 105 -1.43 2.08 4.52
C HIS A 105 -2.22 3.33 4.13
N GLY A 106 -3.54 3.33 4.34
CA GLY A 106 -4.39 4.46 3.93
C GLY A 106 -4.08 5.74 4.71
N ALA A 107 -3.77 5.62 5.99
CA ALA A 107 -3.45 6.76 6.84
C ALA A 107 -2.14 7.45 6.44
N PHE A 108 -1.12 6.69 6.02
CA PHE A 108 0.19 7.23 5.62
C PHE A 108 0.05 8.13 4.38
N PHE A 109 -0.71 7.72 3.37
CA PHE A 109 -0.97 8.53 2.18
C PHE A 109 -1.69 9.84 2.54
N GLY A 110 -2.72 9.77 3.40
CA GLY A 110 -3.46 10.95 3.85
C GLY A 110 -2.58 11.93 4.63
N VAL A 111 -1.91 11.45 5.67
CA VAL A 111 -1.02 12.29 6.51
C VAL A 111 0.17 12.82 5.71
N GLY A 112 0.77 12.01 4.85
CA GLY A 112 1.86 12.41 3.95
C GLY A 112 1.44 13.54 3.01
N ALA A 113 0.25 13.47 2.42
CA ALA A 113 -0.29 14.52 1.58
C ALA A 113 -0.49 15.84 2.36
N ILE A 114 -0.98 15.77 3.61
CA ILE A 114 -1.14 16.94 4.49
C ILE A 114 0.23 17.54 4.86
N VAL A 115 1.22 16.71 5.17
CA VAL A 115 2.60 17.18 5.44
C VAL A 115 3.15 17.92 4.22
N LEU A 116 2.98 17.36 3.02
CA LEU A 116 3.44 17.99 1.79
C LEU A 116 2.69 19.31 1.50
N SER A 117 1.38 19.37 1.72
CA SER A 117 0.61 20.59 1.48
C SER A 117 1.02 21.76 2.39
N LYS A 118 1.53 21.47 3.60
CA LYS A 118 2.02 22.48 4.56
C LYS A 118 3.44 22.97 4.29
N ILE A 119 4.29 22.17 3.63
CA ILE A 119 5.71 22.49 3.42
C ILE A 119 5.99 22.98 1.99
N ILE A 120 5.19 22.53 1.03
CA ILE A 120 5.39 22.82 -0.40
C ILE A 120 4.62 24.08 -0.80
N ARG A 121 5.23 24.89 -1.67
CA ARG A 121 4.61 26.11 -2.20
C ARG A 121 3.27 25.81 -2.89
N PRO A 122 2.27 26.70 -2.75
CA PRO A 122 1.01 26.59 -3.49
C PRO A 122 1.25 26.36 -4.99
N GLY A 123 0.48 25.47 -5.61
CA GLY A 123 0.62 25.08 -7.02
C GLY A 123 1.66 23.98 -7.30
N LYS A 124 2.51 23.60 -6.34
CA LYS A 124 3.46 22.47 -6.49
C LYS A 124 3.13 21.24 -5.64
N VAL A 125 2.06 21.30 -4.84
CA VAL A 125 1.66 20.22 -3.93
C VAL A 125 1.32 18.94 -4.69
N THR A 126 0.57 19.02 -5.80
CA THR A 126 0.21 17.86 -6.62
C THR A 126 1.45 17.12 -7.14
N ALA A 127 2.46 17.84 -7.61
CA ALA A 127 3.72 17.25 -8.06
C ALA A 127 4.51 16.60 -6.91
N ALA A 128 4.47 17.19 -5.72
CA ALA A 128 5.11 16.60 -4.54
C ALA A 128 4.40 15.31 -4.08
N VAL A 129 3.06 15.29 -4.10
CA VAL A 129 2.26 14.09 -3.81
C VAL A 129 2.51 13.01 -4.86
N ALA A 130 2.59 13.36 -6.13
CA ALA A 130 2.97 12.42 -7.19
C ALA A 130 4.37 11.82 -6.95
N GLY A 131 5.34 12.63 -6.52
CA GLY A 131 6.68 12.15 -6.13
C GLY A 131 6.68 11.26 -4.89
N MET A 132 5.72 11.42 -3.97
CA MET A 132 5.51 10.46 -2.89
C MET A 132 4.91 9.16 -3.43
N VAL A 133 3.89 9.22 -4.28
CA VAL A 133 3.23 8.04 -4.85
C VAL A 133 4.18 7.23 -5.76
N SER A 134 5.16 7.88 -6.40
CA SER A 134 6.11 7.18 -7.27
C SER A 134 6.92 6.09 -6.55
N GLY A 135 7.07 6.16 -5.22
CA GLY A 135 7.67 5.07 -4.46
C GLY A 135 6.93 3.74 -4.63
N MET A 136 5.59 3.76 -4.59
CA MET A 136 4.76 2.59 -4.87
C MET A 136 4.89 2.13 -6.32
N THR A 137 5.03 3.07 -7.27
CA THR A 137 5.28 2.73 -8.68
C THR A 137 6.60 1.96 -8.85
N VAL A 138 7.67 2.40 -8.18
CA VAL A 138 8.96 1.69 -8.19
C VAL A 138 8.87 0.35 -7.47
N ALA A 139 8.10 0.26 -6.38
CA ALA A 139 7.82 -1.01 -5.71
C ALA A 139 7.17 -1.99 -6.68
N ASN A 140 6.14 -1.57 -7.41
CA ASN A 140 5.43 -2.46 -8.33
C ASN A 140 6.29 -2.91 -9.50
N LEU A 141 7.14 -2.02 -10.03
CA LEU A 141 7.97 -2.33 -11.19
C LEU A 141 9.21 -3.16 -10.87
N VAL A 142 9.86 -2.89 -9.74
CA VAL A 142 11.18 -3.47 -9.40
C VAL A 142 11.14 -4.25 -8.11
N GLY A 143 10.53 -3.68 -7.07
CA GLY A 143 10.51 -4.27 -5.74
C GLY A 143 9.78 -5.61 -5.70
N ILE A 144 8.55 -5.69 -6.21
CA ILE A 144 7.72 -6.90 -6.17
C ILE A 144 8.37 -8.03 -6.97
N PRO A 145 8.84 -7.83 -8.22
CA PRO A 145 9.56 -8.87 -8.94
C PRO A 145 10.80 -9.35 -8.19
N PHE A 146 11.57 -8.43 -7.61
CA PHE A 146 12.73 -8.79 -6.79
C PHE A 146 12.33 -9.63 -5.56
N GLY A 147 11.26 -9.25 -4.86
CA GLY A 147 10.72 -10.01 -3.73
C GLY A 147 10.13 -11.37 -4.13
N THR A 148 9.56 -11.47 -5.33
CA THR A 148 9.07 -12.71 -5.93
C THR A 148 10.24 -13.65 -6.20
N TYR A 149 11.28 -13.16 -6.87
CA TYR A 149 12.51 -13.90 -7.14
C TYR A 149 13.18 -14.39 -5.84
N LEU A 150 13.32 -13.51 -4.84
CA LEU A 150 13.89 -13.88 -3.54
C LEU A 150 13.09 -14.98 -2.84
N SER A 151 11.76 -14.97 -3.00
CA SER A 151 10.89 -16.01 -2.43
C SER A 151 11.03 -17.35 -3.14
N GLN A 152 11.24 -17.34 -4.46
CA GLN A 152 11.40 -18.54 -5.27
C GLN A 152 12.71 -19.26 -4.95
N GLU A 153 13.81 -18.51 -4.89
CA GLU A 153 15.15 -19.06 -4.66
C GLU A 153 15.41 -19.38 -3.19
N PHE A 154 14.81 -18.63 -2.27
CA PHE A 154 15.04 -18.78 -0.84
C PHE A 154 13.74 -19.03 -0.08
N SER A 155 13.11 -17.98 0.44
CA SER A 155 11.89 -18.09 1.25
C SER A 155 11.14 -16.77 1.24
N TRP A 156 9.81 -16.85 1.20
CA TRP A 156 8.92 -15.70 1.32
C TRP A 156 9.20 -14.88 2.60
N ARG A 157 9.68 -15.52 3.67
CA ARG A 157 10.06 -14.84 4.91
C ARG A 157 11.15 -13.80 4.69
N TYR A 158 12.17 -14.07 3.87
CA TYR A 158 13.24 -13.12 3.62
C TYR A 158 12.74 -11.86 2.90
N THR A 159 11.75 -12.00 2.02
CA THR A 159 11.11 -10.85 1.35
C THR A 159 10.45 -9.92 2.36
N PHE A 160 9.68 -10.44 3.31
CA PHE A 160 9.03 -9.62 4.34
C PHE A 160 9.99 -9.15 5.44
N LEU A 161 11.05 -9.89 5.72
CA LEU A 161 12.14 -9.43 6.59
C LEU A 161 12.83 -8.20 5.98
N LEU A 162 13.15 -8.27 4.68
CA LEU A 162 13.76 -7.16 3.97
C LEU A 162 12.86 -5.93 3.98
N ILE A 163 11.55 -6.10 3.82
CA ILE A 163 10.57 -5.02 3.95
C ILE A 163 10.58 -4.45 5.38
N ALA A 164 10.63 -5.28 6.43
CA ALA A 164 10.70 -4.83 7.81
C ALA A 164 11.97 -4.01 8.07
N VAL A 165 13.14 -4.50 7.64
CA VAL A 165 14.43 -3.80 7.76
C VAL A 165 14.44 -2.50 6.97
N PHE A 166 13.91 -2.52 5.74
CA PHE A 166 13.77 -1.32 4.92
C PHE A 166 12.88 -0.27 5.60
N ASN A 167 11.78 -0.68 6.25
CA ASN A 167 10.92 0.23 7.00
C ASN A 167 11.61 0.83 8.23
N ILE A 168 12.64 0.20 8.80
CA ILE A 168 13.49 0.83 9.81
C ILE A 168 14.29 1.99 9.18
N ALA A 169 14.80 1.82 7.96
CA ALA A 169 15.45 2.91 7.23
C ALA A 169 14.46 4.02 6.84
N VAL A 170 13.20 3.69 6.53
CA VAL A 170 12.13 4.69 6.35
C VAL A 170 11.88 5.44 7.65
N LEU A 171 11.80 4.74 8.78
CA LEU A 171 11.57 5.33 10.09
C LEU A 171 12.65 6.35 10.44
N THR A 172 13.93 6.01 10.20
CA THR A 172 15.04 6.94 10.42
C THR A 172 15.00 8.12 9.44
N ALA A 173 14.70 7.89 8.15
CA ALA A 173 14.55 8.96 7.17
C ALA A 173 13.45 9.96 7.56
N ILE A 174 12.29 9.48 8.00
CA ILE A 174 11.20 10.32 8.48
C ILE A 174 11.61 11.07 9.75
N PHE A 175 12.27 10.39 10.70
CA PHE A 175 12.72 11.00 11.94
C PHE A 175 13.66 12.19 11.69
N PHE A 176 14.61 12.07 10.76
CA PHE A 176 15.59 13.13 10.47
C PHE A 176 15.09 14.20 9.50
N TRP A 177 14.27 13.84 8.51
CA TRP A 177 13.94 14.76 7.42
C TRP A 177 12.54 15.37 7.48
N VAL A 178 11.58 14.72 8.16
CA VAL A 178 10.22 15.27 8.29
C VAL A 178 10.18 16.25 9.47
N PRO A 179 9.80 17.52 9.24
CA PRO A 179 9.65 18.50 10.31
C PRO A 179 8.46 18.16 11.21
N ASP A 180 8.56 18.54 12.48
CA ASP A 180 7.44 18.43 13.42
C ASP A 180 6.41 19.53 13.11
N ILE A 181 5.34 19.14 12.44
CA ILE A 181 4.24 20.03 12.08
C ILE A 181 2.99 19.52 12.79
N ARG A 182 2.34 20.40 13.55
CA ARG A 182 1.01 20.14 14.10
C ARG A 182 -0.05 20.61 13.13
N ASP A 183 -1.05 19.78 12.91
CA ASP A 183 -2.24 20.22 12.21
C ASP A 183 -3.26 20.73 13.24
N LYS A 184 -3.73 21.97 13.06
CA LYS A 184 -4.80 22.56 13.89
C LYS A 184 -6.17 22.38 13.23
N ALA A 185 -6.34 21.33 12.44
CA ALA A 185 -7.61 21.06 11.78
C ALA A 185 -8.68 20.69 12.83
N GLN A 186 -9.45 21.70 13.24
CA GLN A 186 -10.70 21.55 14.01
C GLN A 186 -11.84 21.28 13.03
N GLY A 187 -11.90 20.07 12.47
CA GLY A 187 -13.05 19.63 11.69
C GLY A 187 -13.93 18.72 12.53
N SER A 188 -15.24 18.98 12.59
CA SER A 188 -16.15 18.00 13.18
C SER A 188 -16.26 16.79 12.25
N LEU A 189 -16.08 15.57 12.77
CA LEU A 189 -16.24 14.34 11.98
C LEU A 189 -17.65 14.26 11.38
N ARG A 190 -18.63 14.83 12.07
CA ARG A 190 -20.03 14.88 11.64
C ARG A 190 -20.22 15.64 10.33
N GLU A 191 -19.46 16.72 10.11
CA GLU A 191 -19.48 17.45 8.84
C GLU A 191 -18.77 16.67 7.73
N GLN A 192 -17.70 15.94 8.05
CA GLN A 192 -16.99 15.11 7.08
C GLN A 192 -17.84 13.95 6.54
N PHE A 193 -18.77 13.40 7.33
CA PHE A 193 -19.67 12.33 6.88
C PHE A 193 -21.00 12.86 6.32
N HIS A 194 -21.26 14.17 6.33
CA HIS A 194 -22.53 14.74 5.89
C HIS A 194 -22.85 14.43 4.42
N PHE A 195 -21.83 14.39 3.55
CA PHE A 195 -22.02 14.10 2.13
C PHE A 195 -22.59 12.69 1.87
N LEU A 196 -22.33 11.73 2.77
CA LEU A 196 -22.86 10.35 2.69
C LEU A 196 -24.37 10.25 2.87
N ARG A 197 -25.05 11.33 3.27
CA ARG A 197 -26.52 11.37 3.33
C ARG A 197 -27.17 11.34 1.95
N SER A 198 -26.44 11.76 0.92
CA SER A 198 -26.93 11.71 -0.46
C SER A 198 -26.62 10.35 -1.10
N PRO A 199 -27.45 9.84 -2.03
CA PRO A 199 -27.21 8.56 -2.69
C PRO A 199 -26.07 8.61 -3.72
N SER A 200 -25.71 9.80 -4.23
CA SER A 200 -24.70 9.94 -5.29
C SER A 200 -23.30 9.44 -4.89
N PRO A 201 -22.74 9.77 -3.71
CA PRO A 201 -21.48 9.20 -3.23
C PRO A 201 -21.48 7.67 -3.09
N TRP A 202 -22.61 7.08 -2.69
CA TRP A 202 -22.74 5.62 -2.58
C TRP A 202 -22.63 4.94 -3.94
N LEU A 203 -23.18 5.55 -5.01
CA LEU A 203 -23.02 5.05 -6.37
C LEU A 203 -21.55 5.10 -6.82
N ILE A 204 -20.82 6.17 -6.49
CA ILE A 204 -19.38 6.30 -6.80
C ILE A 204 -18.58 5.24 -6.04
N PHE A 205 -18.90 5.02 -4.76
CA PHE A 205 -18.26 3.98 -3.96
C PHE A 205 -18.56 2.58 -4.48
N ALA A 206 -19.81 2.30 -4.85
CA ALA A 206 -20.19 1.02 -5.45
C ALA A 206 -19.46 0.79 -6.77
N ALA A 207 -19.44 1.77 -7.67
CA ALA A 207 -18.72 1.68 -8.94
C ALA A 207 -17.22 1.44 -8.73
N THR A 208 -16.60 2.17 -7.80
CA THR A 208 -15.18 2.00 -7.45
C THR A 208 -14.93 0.64 -6.81
N MET A 209 -15.82 0.19 -5.91
CA MET A 209 -15.73 -1.08 -5.22
C MET A 209 -15.84 -2.25 -6.20
N PHE A 210 -16.88 -2.32 -7.03
CA PHE A 210 -17.05 -3.39 -8.00
C PHE A 210 -15.97 -3.37 -9.08
N GLY A 211 -15.55 -2.18 -9.54
CA GLY A 211 -14.47 -2.03 -10.49
C GLY A 211 -13.13 -2.56 -9.95
N ASN A 212 -12.74 -2.14 -8.74
CA ASN A 212 -11.48 -2.59 -8.14
C ASN A 212 -11.57 -4.02 -7.61
N ALA A 213 -12.71 -4.47 -7.10
CA ALA A 213 -12.88 -5.82 -6.56
C ALA A 213 -12.63 -6.89 -7.62
N GLY A 214 -13.10 -6.69 -8.85
CA GLY A 214 -12.82 -7.62 -9.96
C GLY A 214 -11.32 -7.72 -10.27
N VAL A 215 -10.64 -6.57 -10.37
CA VAL A 215 -9.19 -6.53 -10.64
C VAL A 215 -8.40 -7.17 -9.50
N PHE A 216 -8.71 -6.84 -8.24
CA PHE A 216 -8.05 -7.41 -7.08
C PHE A 216 -8.36 -8.89 -6.89
N ALA A 217 -9.56 -9.36 -7.22
CA ALA A 217 -9.90 -10.78 -7.15
C ALA A 217 -9.01 -11.62 -8.06
N TRP A 218 -8.80 -11.16 -9.30
CA TRP A 218 -7.86 -11.82 -10.22
C TRP A 218 -6.41 -11.63 -9.76
N PHE A 219 -6.00 -10.39 -9.48
CA PHE A 219 -4.61 -10.05 -9.19
C PHE A 219 -4.09 -10.73 -7.90
N SER A 220 -4.95 -10.89 -6.89
CA SER A 220 -4.61 -11.62 -5.66
C SER A 220 -4.15 -13.05 -5.91
N TYR A 221 -4.68 -13.69 -6.95
CA TYR A 221 -4.39 -15.07 -7.34
C TYR A 221 -3.63 -15.15 -8.66
N ILE A 222 -2.96 -14.06 -9.08
CA ILE A 222 -2.25 -14.02 -10.36
C ILE A 222 -1.26 -15.17 -10.49
N LYS A 223 -0.49 -15.46 -9.44
CA LYS A 223 0.51 -16.53 -9.47
C LYS A 223 -0.09 -17.93 -9.64
N PRO A 224 -1.01 -18.40 -8.77
CA PRO A 224 -1.62 -19.70 -8.99
C PRO A 224 -2.43 -19.77 -10.29
N PHE A 225 -3.04 -18.67 -10.74
CA PHE A 225 -3.74 -18.64 -12.03
C PHE A 225 -2.76 -18.85 -13.21
N MET A 226 -1.67 -18.10 -13.25
CA MET A 226 -0.69 -18.20 -14.33
C MET A 226 0.03 -19.55 -14.35
N MET A 227 0.31 -20.14 -13.18
CA MET A 227 0.95 -21.45 -13.09
C MET A 227 0.00 -22.61 -13.42
N TYR A 228 -1.16 -22.68 -12.75
CA TYR A 228 -2.02 -23.87 -12.82
C TYR A 228 -3.03 -23.85 -13.97
N ILE A 229 -3.43 -22.66 -14.44
CA ILE A 229 -4.41 -22.53 -15.53
C ILE A 229 -3.71 -22.18 -16.84
N SER A 230 -2.81 -21.20 -16.83
CA SER A 230 -2.10 -20.79 -18.04
C SER A 230 -0.84 -21.62 -18.35
N GLY A 231 -0.39 -22.47 -17.41
CA GLY A 231 0.72 -23.41 -17.62
C GLY A 231 2.12 -22.78 -17.64
N PHE A 232 2.28 -21.56 -17.10
CA PHE A 232 3.60 -20.94 -17.01
C PHE A 232 4.48 -21.60 -15.95
N SER A 233 5.79 -21.65 -16.21
CA SER A 233 6.78 -22.09 -15.22
C SER A 233 6.87 -21.09 -14.06
N GLU A 234 7.30 -21.58 -12.89
CA GLU A 234 7.55 -20.74 -11.72
C GLU A 234 8.57 -19.63 -12.01
N THR A 235 9.66 -19.95 -12.73
CA THR A 235 10.68 -18.97 -13.14
C THR A 235 10.15 -17.83 -14.00
N SER A 236 9.09 -18.07 -14.77
CA SER A 236 8.46 -17.04 -15.60
C SER A 236 7.70 -15.99 -14.78
N MET A 237 7.33 -16.31 -13.52
CA MET A 237 6.51 -15.44 -12.69
C MET A 237 7.18 -14.11 -12.36
N THR A 238 8.50 -14.09 -12.19
CA THR A 238 9.25 -12.84 -11.96
C THR A 238 9.09 -11.89 -13.16
N PHE A 239 9.15 -12.42 -14.39
CA PHE A 239 8.92 -11.63 -15.60
C PHE A 239 7.46 -11.19 -15.76
N ILE A 240 6.51 -12.07 -15.46
CA ILE A 240 5.07 -11.73 -15.46
C ILE A 240 4.79 -10.59 -14.47
N MET A 241 5.37 -10.63 -13.27
CA MET A 241 5.21 -9.55 -12.28
C MET A 241 5.87 -8.24 -12.73
N MET A 242 7.00 -8.29 -13.44
CA MET A 242 7.58 -7.10 -14.07
C MET A 242 6.64 -6.50 -15.11
N LEU A 243 6.01 -7.33 -15.96
CA LEU A 243 5.03 -6.86 -16.94
C LEU A 243 3.80 -6.25 -16.29
N VAL A 244 3.29 -6.84 -15.20
CA VAL A 244 2.17 -6.28 -14.44
C VAL A 244 2.56 -4.94 -13.83
N GLY A 245 3.72 -4.86 -13.18
CA GLY A 245 4.26 -3.62 -12.64
C GLY A 245 4.39 -2.53 -13.71
N LEU A 246 4.92 -2.88 -14.88
CA LEU A 246 5.01 -1.98 -16.03
C LEU A 246 3.64 -1.52 -16.52
N GLY A 247 2.66 -2.42 -16.60
CA GLY A 247 1.28 -2.10 -16.92
C GLY A 247 0.68 -1.10 -15.94
N MET A 248 0.91 -1.26 -14.64
CA MET A 248 0.47 -0.30 -13.61
C MET A 248 1.17 1.06 -13.77
N VAL A 249 2.47 1.09 -14.06
CA VAL A 249 3.23 2.33 -14.31
C VAL A 249 2.67 3.06 -15.53
N LEU A 250 2.54 2.37 -16.67
CA LEU A 250 2.04 2.93 -17.91
C LEU A 250 0.59 3.38 -17.77
N GLY A 251 -0.26 2.58 -17.12
CA GLY A 251 -1.64 2.91 -16.83
C GLY A 251 -1.76 4.20 -16.00
N ASN A 252 -0.94 4.36 -14.97
CA ASN A 252 -0.91 5.57 -14.15
C ASN A 252 -0.43 6.81 -14.94
N LEU A 253 0.56 6.65 -15.83
CA LEU A 253 1.03 7.73 -16.70
C LEU A 253 -0.04 8.14 -17.74
N LEU A 254 -0.71 7.15 -18.34
CA LEU A 254 -1.76 7.38 -19.33
C LEU A 254 -3.01 7.99 -18.70
N SER A 255 -3.44 7.50 -17.53
CA SER A 255 -4.58 8.06 -16.80
C SER A 255 -4.33 9.52 -16.43
N GLY A 256 -3.13 9.87 -15.93
CA GLY A 256 -2.77 11.26 -15.63
C GLY A 256 -2.87 12.19 -16.86
N LYS A 257 -2.44 11.73 -18.05
CA LYS A 257 -2.58 12.50 -19.29
C LYS A 257 -4.03 12.64 -19.75
N LEU A 258 -4.83 11.58 -19.61
CA LEU A 258 -6.25 11.56 -19.99
C LEU A 258 -7.11 12.41 -19.05
N SER A 259 -6.89 12.33 -17.73
CA SER A 259 -7.62 13.14 -16.74
C SER A 259 -7.35 14.65 -16.87
N GLY A 260 -6.21 15.04 -17.45
CA GLY A 260 -5.95 16.44 -17.83
C GLY A 260 -6.75 16.92 -19.04
N ARG A 261 -7.26 16.02 -19.88
CA ARG A 261 -8.02 16.32 -21.11
C ARG A 261 -9.53 16.08 -20.97
N TYR A 262 -9.93 15.17 -20.09
CA TYR A 262 -11.32 14.74 -19.91
C TYR A 262 -11.74 14.85 -18.45
N THR A 263 -12.83 15.58 -18.20
CA THR A 263 -13.43 15.71 -16.87
C THR A 263 -14.05 14.37 -16.45
N PRO A 264 -13.96 13.94 -15.17
CA PRO A 264 -14.48 12.65 -14.71
C PRO A 264 -15.94 12.36 -15.08
N LEU A 265 -16.77 13.40 -15.24
CA LEU A 265 -18.18 13.32 -15.62
C LEU A 265 -18.45 13.07 -17.12
N ARG A 266 -17.42 13.09 -17.99
CA ARG A 266 -17.54 12.80 -19.43
C ARG A 266 -17.08 11.38 -19.81
N ILE A 267 -16.47 10.64 -18.88
CA ILE A 267 -15.88 9.31 -19.13
C ILE A 267 -16.78 8.19 -18.55
N ALA A 268 -17.69 8.53 -17.63
CA ALA A 268 -18.73 7.63 -17.13
C ALA A 268 -19.95 7.64 -18.05
#